data_AF-W9Y0C5-F1
#
_entry.id   AF-W9Y0C5-F1
#
_cell.length_a   1.000
_cell.length_b   1.000
_cell.length_c   1.000
_cell.angle_alpha   90.00
_cell.angle_beta   90.00
_cell.angle_gamma   90.00
#
_symmetry.space_group_name_H-M   'P 1'
#
loop_
_entity.id
_entity.type
_entity.pdbx_description
1 polymer ?
#
loop_
_entity_poly.entity_id
_entity_poly.type
_entity_poly.pdbx_seq_one_letter_code
_entity_poly.pdbx_strand_id
1 'polypeptide(L)'
;MAFSLPVRIATPPSLILDPIFSLLYEDNEASLTHFITNKSPLPLGGVINDPAVMDYLLSREPGPKVEYKNLRPALAVLRPFLSVSLYGKKLMAFYKQLLQLQGRWAIAAAEMVTFDVYVKFYITLFIDHSDKKLADHVFKVVPGAAYSIATYTAGSREQFNLMVKAEKERLIKNTRAAAAKLFDFKVSKDFFQQHGKLVAAIEHSEKKLKDCREKTIRRKREAAHRRAAMVAAAQERNEAALHRQMGMSGLTAHVPHVEDSVVDWTEEITKECFSSKEKPVSA
;
A
#
# COMPACT_ATOMS: atom_id res chain seq x y z
N MET A 1 -12.97 38.99 -14.30
CA MET A 1 -12.15 38.51 -15.43
C MET A 1 -10.81 38.07 -14.86
N ALA A 2 -10.53 36.77 -14.83
CA ALA A 2 -9.28 36.24 -14.27
C ALA A 2 -8.24 36.11 -15.39
N PHE A 3 -7.24 36.99 -15.38
CA PHE A 3 -6.05 36.86 -16.23
C PHE A 3 -5.22 35.70 -15.69
N SER A 4 -5.32 34.53 -16.32
CA SER A 4 -4.28 33.49 -16.19
C SER A 4 -3.27 33.71 -17.30
N LEU A 5 -2.04 34.07 -16.93
CA LEU A 5 -0.93 34.09 -17.87
C LEU A 5 -0.75 32.67 -18.43
N PRO A 6 -0.62 32.50 -19.76
CA PRO A 6 -0.22 31.21 -20.30
C PRO A 6 1.19 30.93 -19.78
N VAL A 7 1.32 29.99 -18.85
CA VAL A 7 2.61 29.41 -18.49
C VAL A 7 3.17 28.85 -19.79
N ARG A 8 4.12 29.56 -20.39
CA ARG A 8 4.92 29.03 -21.48
C ARG A 8 5.64 27.82 -20.90
N ILE A 9 5.17 26.63 -21.23
CA ILE A 9 5.93 25.40 -21.03
C ILE A 9 7.16 25.59 -21.91
N ALA A 10 8.27 26.03 -21.31
CA ALA A 10 9.55 26.04 -21.99
C ALA A 10 9.80 24.57 -22.37
N THR A 11 9.72 24.25 -23.66
CA THR A 11 10.20 22.96 -24.15
C THR A 11 11.63 22.85 -23.67
N PRO A 12 11.97 21.83 -22.86
CA PRO A 12 13.32 21.70 -22.37
C PRO A 12 14.29 21.63 -23.56
N PRO A 13 15.48 22.21 -23.46
CA PRO A 13 16.45 22.24 -24.56
C PRO A 13 16.91 20.85 -25.00
N SER A 14 16.67 19.81 -24.19
CA SER A 14 16.93 18.42 -24.50
C SER A 14 15.83 17.52 -23.93
N LEU A 15 15.48 16.45 -24.63
CA LEU A 15 14.46 15.48 -24.19
C LEU A 15 14.88 14.74 -22.91
N ILE A 16 16.19 14.63 -22.64
CA ILE A 16 16.72 14.03 -21.41
C ILE A 16 16.19 14.76 -20.16
N LEU A 17 15.86 16.04 -20.27
CA LEU A 17 15.34 16.82 -19.15
C LEU A 17 13.82 16.65 -18.95
N ASP A 18 13.13 15.90 -19.82
CA ASP A 18 11.72 15.57 -19.61
C ASP A 18 11.63 14.53 -18.47
N PRO A 19 10.95 14.82 -17.35
CA PRO A 19 10.87 13.90 -16.21
C PRO A 19 10.32 12.52 -16.58
N ILE A 20 9.47 12.43 -17.62
CA ILE A 20 8.96 11.14 -18.09
C ILE A 20 10.02 10.38 -18.88
N PHE A 21 10.86 11.10 -19.63
CA PHE A 21 11.99 10.47 -20.30
C PHE A 21 12.94 9.87 -19.27
N SER A 22 13.28 10.64 -18.23
CA SER A 22 14.10 10.18 -17.11
C SER A 22 13.53 8.91 -16.44
N LEU A 23 12.22 8.87 -16.22
CA LEU A 23 11.60 7.72 -15.56
C LEU A 23 11.51 6.47 -16.46
N LEU A 24 11.36 6.63 -17.77
CA LEU A 24 11.08 5.51 -18.68
C LEU A 24 12.30 5.02 -19.48
N TYR A 25 13.23 5.91 -19.79
CA TYR A 25 14.28 5.68 -20.80
C TYR A 25 15.69 5.98 -20.30
N GLU A 26 15.88 6.92 -19.36
CA GLU A 26 17.22 7.24 -18.84
C GLU A 26 17.84 6.02 -18.15
N ASP A 27 19.04 5.66 -18.61
CA ASP A 27 19.80 4.48 -18.17
C ASP A 27 19.04 3.13 -18.29
N ASN A 28 17.94 3.08 -19.06
CA ASN A 28 17.16 1.87 -19.28
C ASN A 28 17.40 1.32 -20.70
N GLU A 29 18.40 0.44 -20.82
CA GLU A 29 18.78 -0.18 -22.09
C GLU A 29 17.61 -0.91 -22.76
N ALA A 30 16.77 -1.61 -22.00
CA ALA A 30 15.65 -2.37 -22.57
C ALA A 30 14.59 -1.44 -23.21
N SER A 31 14.23 -0.36 -22.52
CA SER A 31 13.28 0.64 -23.03
C SER A 31 13.82 1.38 -24.25
N LEU A 32 15.11 1.77 -24.21
CA LEU A 32 15.77 2.43 -25.32
C LEU A 32 15.92 1.50 -26.53
N THR A 33 16.33 0.25 -26.32
CA THR A 33 16.44 -0.76 -27.38
C THR A 33 15.08 -1.02 -28.02
N HIS A 34 14.02 -1.18 -27.21
CA HIS A 34 12.65 -1.32 -27.73
C HIS A 34 12.28 -0.16 -28.66
N PHE A 35 12.56 1.07 -28.25
CA PHE A 35 12.26 2.26 -29.05
C PHE A 35 13.06 2.27 -30.36
N ILE A 36 14.36 1.98 -30.33
CA ILE A 36 15.22 2.00 -31.52
C ILE A 36 14.84 0.90 -32.51
N THR A 37 14.59 -0.32 -32.04
CA THR A 37 14.26 -1.46 -32.88
C THR A 37 12.83 -1.35 -33.43
N ASN A 38 11.84 -1.19 -32.55
CA ASN A 38 10.42 -1.28 -32.91
C ASN A 38 9.82 0.05 -33.37
N LYS A 39 10.44 1.18 -33.02
CA LYS A 39 9.97 2.55 -33.36
C LYS A 39 8.52 2.75 -32.95
N SER A 40 8.18 2.23 -31.78
CA SER A 40 6.84 2.27 -31.21
C SER A 40 6.89 2.73 -29.74
N PRO A 41 5.78 3.28 -29.22
CA PRO A 41 5.67 3.60 -27.79
C PRO A 41 5.89 2.35 -26.93
N LEU A 42 6.40 2.55 -25.71
CA LEU A 42 6.53 1.45 -24.75
C LEU A 42 5.18 0.78 -24.46
N PRO A 43 5.15 -0.54 -24.26
CA PRO A 43 3.93 -1.25 -23.93
C PRO A 43 3.37 -0.75 -22.59
N LEU A 44 2.09 -0.41 -22.60
CA LEU A 44 1.40 0.18 -21.45
C LEU A 44 1.51 -0.66 -20.17
N GLY A 45 1.54 -1.98 -20.30
CA GLY A 45 1.72 -2.90 -19.17
C GLY A 45 3.04 -2.69 -18.44
N GLY A 46 4.13 -2.36 -19.14
CA GLY A 46 5.41 -2.02 -18.50
C GLY A 46 5.34 -0.68 -17.77
N VAL A 47 4.74 0.32 -18.41
CA VAL A 47 4.64 1.71 -17.90
C VAL A 47 3.78 1.81 -16.63
N ILE A 48 2.63 1.13 -16.59
CA ILE A 48 1.71 1.20 -15.44
C ILE A 48 2.23 0.39 -14.24
N ASN A 49 3.04 -0.63 -14.49
CA ASN A 49 3.61 -1.44 -13.40
C ASN A 49 4.86 -0.79 -12.78
N ASP A 50 5.42 0.25 -13.39
CA ASP A 50 6.50 1.03 -12.82
C ASP A 50 5.98 1.94 -11.67
N PRO A 51 6.43 1.73 -10.42
CA PRO A 51 5.96 2.51 -9.28
C PRO A 51 6.34 4.00 -9.37
N ALA A 52 7.51 4.33 -9.93
CA ALA A 52 7.99 5.71 -10.00
C ALA A 52 7.20 6.52 -11.03
N VAL A 53 6.91 5.90 -12.18
CA VAL A 53 6.03 6.49 -13.21
C VAL A 53 4.63 6.70 -12.65
N MET A 54 4.08 5.70 -11.95
CA MET A 54 2.76 5.81 -11.35
C MET A 54 2.69 6.87 -10.26
N ASP A 55 3.68 6.97 -9.38
CA ASP A 55 3.73 8.02 -8.36
C ASP A 55 3.84 9.41 -9.00
N TYR A 56 4.62 9.56 -10.07
CA TYR A 56 4.66 10.81 -10.84
C TYR A 56 3.30 11.15 -11.47
N LEU A 57 2.64 10.19 -12.11
CA LEU A 57 1.32 10.41 -12.70
C LEU A 57 0.32 10.81 -11.61
N LEU A 58 0.26 10.07 -10.50
CA LEU A 58 -0.65 10.34 -9.38
C LEU A 58 -0.40 11.71 -8.72
N SER A 59 0.82 12.24 -8.76
CA SER A 59 1.10 13.60 -8.28
C SER A 59 0.34 14.68 -9.06
N ARG A 60 -0.02 14.39 -10.32
CA ARG A 60 -0.73 15.26 -11.27
C ARG A 60 -2.21 14.89 -11.43
N GLU A 61 -2.74 14.12 -10.50
CA GLU A 61 -4.14 13.71 -10.53
C GLU A 61 -5.10 14.91 -10.49
N PRO A 62 -6.19 14.89 -11.28
CA PRO A 62 -7.18 15.95 -11.26
C PRO A 62 -7.98 15.95 -9.95
N GLY A 63 -8.22 17.16 -9.45
CA GLY A 63 -9.08 17.44 -8.31
C GLY A 63 -8.41 17.24 -6.94
N PRO A 64 -9.21 17.16 -5.86
CA PRO A 64 -8.72 16.95 -4.51
C PRO A 64 -7.86 15.67 -4.42
N LYS A 65 -6.73 15.76 -3.69
CA LYS A 65 -5.87 14.60 -3.44
C LYS A 65 -6.57 13.62 -2.50
N VAL A 66 -6.48 12.34 -2.83
CA VAL A 66 -7.01 11.25 -2.01
C VAL A 66 -5.86 10.31 -1.68
N GLU A 67 -5.76 9.90 -0.42
CA GLU A 67 -4.73 8.98 0.05
C GLU A 67 -5.06 7.52 -0.31
N TYR A 68 -4.88 7.16 -1.58
CA TYR A 68 -5.21 5.81 -2.07
C TYR A 68 -4.38 4.70 -1.41
N LYS A 69 -3.13 5.00 -1.01
CA LYS A 69 -2.22 4.07 -0.33
C LYS A 69 -2.83 3.58 1.00
N ASN A 70 -3.54 4.46 1.71
CA ASN A 70 -4.20 4.15 2.99
C ASN A 70 -5.63 3.62 2.79
N LEU A 71 -6.32 4.07 1.73
CA LEU A 71 -7.70 3.70 1.46
C LEU A 71 -7.87 2.20 1.17
N ARG A 72 -6.99 1.59 0.34
CA ARG A 72 -7.12 0.18 -0.05
C ARG A 72 -6.98 -0.77 1.16
N PRO A 73 -5.95 -0.66 2.02
CA PRO A 73 -5.86 -1.45 3.24
C PRO A 73 -7.03 -1.21 4.19
N ALA A 74 -7.44 0.05 4.39
CA ALA A 74 -8.56 0.38 5.27
C ALA A 74 -9.86 -0.30 4.81
N LEU A 75 -10.17 -0.26 3.51
CA LEU A 75 -11.34 -0.95 2.95
C LEU A 75 -11.24 -2.47 3.06
N ALA A 76 -10.04 -3.04 2.91
CA ALA A 76 -9.82 -4.47 3.07
C ALA A 76 -10.08 -4.93 4.51
N VAL A 77 -9.58 -4.18 5.51
CA VAL A 77 -9.81 -4.46 6.93
C VAL A 77 -11.28 -4.29 7.32
N LEU A 78 -11.95 -3.26 6.80
CA LEU A 78 -13.35 -2.99 7.10
C LEU A 78 -14.33 -3.90 6.33
N ARG A 79 -13.87 -4.61 5.29
CA ARG A 79 -14.70 -5.43 4.40
C ARG A 79 -15.62 -6.41 5.14
N PRO A 80 -15.19 -7.20 6.14
CA PRO A 80 -16.07 -8.13 6.84
C PRO A 80 -17.24 -7.40 7.51
N PHE A 81 -16.98 -6.25 8.13
CA PHE A 81 -18.00 -5.47 8.84
C PHE A 81 -18.93 -4.72 7.87
N LEU A 82 -18.38 -4.17 6.79
CA LEU A 82 -19.14 -3.43 5.79
C LEU A 82 -20.02 -4.36 4.92
N SER A 83 -19.59 -5.60 4.69
CA SER A 83 -20.34 -6.56 3.87
C SER A 83 -21.66 -7.03 4.49
N VAL A 84 -21.79 -6.95 5.81
CA VAL A 84 -22.97 -7.43 6.55
C VAL A 84 -24.09 -6.37 6.54
N SER A 85 -23.75 -5.09 6.40
CA SER A 85 -24.70 -3.98 6.40
C SER A 85 -25.03 -3.48 4.99
N LEU A 86 -26.30 -3.19 4.72
CA LEU A 86 -26.75 -2.58 3.45
C LEU A 86 -26.04 -1.25 3.17
N TYR A 87 -25.84 -0.42 4.20
CA TYR A 87 -25.11 0.83 4.08
C TYR A 87 -23.61 0.62 3.86
N GLY A 88 -23.03 -0.42 4.46
CA GLY A 88 -21.63 -0.77 4.26
C GLY A 88 -21.36 -1.25 2.83
N LYS A 89 -22.28 -2.02 2.23
CA LYS A 89 -22.22 -2.40 0.81
C LYS A 89 -22.24 -1.19 -0.12
N LYS A 90 -23.09 -0.18 0.16
CA LYS A 90 -23.13 1.07 -0.60
C LYS A 90 -21.82 1.85 -0.49
N LEU A 91 -21.24 1.94 0.71
CA LEU A 91 -19.96 2.61 0.94
C LEU A 91 -18.81 1.91 0.21
N MET A 92 -18.76 0.57 0.24
CA MET A 92 -17.77 -0.20 -0.51
C MET A 92 -17.92 -0.01 -2.03
N ALA A 93 -19.16 0.00 -2.54
CA ALA A 93 -19.42 0.26 -3.95
C ALA A 93 -18.97 1.66 -4.38
N PHE A 94 -19.22 2.67 -3.54
CA PHE A 94 -18.77 4.04 -3.75
C PHE A 94 -17.24 4.13 -3.90
N TYR A 95 -16.48 3.56 -2.96
CA TYR A 95 -15.01 3.59 -3.06
C TYR A 95 -14.45 2.69 -4.15
N LYS A 96 -15.13 1.59 -4.49
CA LYS A 96 -14.79 0.79 -5.67
C LYS A 96 -14.94 1.62 -6.94
N GLN A 97 -16.00 2.41 -7.07
CA GLN A 97 -16.20 3.32 -8.19
C GLN A 97 -15.10 4.39 -8.26
N LEU A 98 -14.72 4.98 -7.12
CA LEU A 98 -13.60 5.92 -7.05
C LEU A 98 -12.30 5.30 -7.57
N LEU A 99 -11.94 4.11 -7.09
CA LEU A 99 -10.72 3.40 -7.51
C LEU A 99 -10.76 3.00 -9.00
N GLN A 100 -11.94 2.65 -9.53
CA GLN A 100 -12.12 2.38 -10.95
C GLN A 100 -11.94 3.64 -11.81
N LEU A 101 -12.49 4.77 -11.39
CA LEU A 101 -12.33 6.05 -12.09
C LEU A 101 -10.87 6.51 -12.07
N GLN A 102 -10.21 6.39 -10.91
CA GLN A 102 -8.79 6.68 -10.75
C GLN A 102 -7.93 5.77 -11.65
N GLY A 103 -8.20 4.46 -11.67
CA GLY A 103 -7.49 3.52 -12.54
C GLY A 103 -7.67 3.83 -14.03
N ARG A 104 -8.90 4.15 -14.46
CA ARG A 104 -9.18 4.55 -15.86
C ARG A 104 -8.45 5.83 -16.25
N TRP A 105 -8.42 6.82 -15.36
CA TRP A 105 -7.67 8.05 -15.60
C TRP A 105 -6.17 7.77 -15.66
N ALA A 106 -5.62 6.99 -14.73
CA ALA A 106 -4.19 6.69 -14.69
C ALA A 106 -3.73 5.94 -15.95
N ILE A 107 -4.53 4.97 -16.43
CA ILE A 107 -4.30 4.28 -17.70
C ILE A 107 -4.26 5.27 -18.87
N ALA A 108 -5.27 6.13 -19.00
CA ALA A 108 -5.35 7.09 -20.09
C ALA A 108 -4.20 8.12 -20.04
N ALA A 109 -3.86 8.59 -18.83
CA ALA A 109 -2.75 9.50 -18.62
C ALA A 109 -1.40 8.86 -18.97
N ALA A 110 -1.17 7.61 -18.57
CA ALA A 110 0.02 6.86 -18.91
C ALA A 110 0.15 6.66 -20.43
N GLU A 111 -0.94 6.27 -21.10
CA GLU A 111 -0.98 6.10 -22.56
C GLU A 111 -0.66 7.42 -23.28
N MET A 112 -1.31 8.53 -22.88
CA MET A 112 -1.08 9.85 -23.46
C MET A 112 0.37 10.33 -23.26
N VAL A 113 0.90 10.19 -22.05
CA VAL A 113 2.24 10.66 -21.69
C VAL A 113 3.32 9.84 -22.41
N THR A 114 3.17 8.52 -22.44
CA THR A 114 4.09 7.63 -23.16
C THR A 114 4.08 7.94 -24.66
N PHE A 115 2.90 8.18 -25.24
CA PHE A 115 2.76 8.55 -26.63
C PHE A 115 3.36 9.94 -26.93
N ASP A 116 3.16 10.93 -26.08
CA ASP A 116 3.74 12.27 -26.27
C ASP A 116 5.28 12.23 -26.22
N VAL A 117 5.86 11.45 -25.31
CA VAL A 117 7.31 11.24 -25.25
C VAL A 117 7.80 10.48 -26.47
N TYR A 118 7.11 9.42 -26.91
CA TYR A 118 7.43 8.71 -28.15
C TYR A 118 7.50 9.66 -29.36
N VAL A 119 6.51 10.54 -29.52
CA VAL A 119 6.46 11.51 -30.63
C VAL A 119 7.65 12.47 -30.59
N LYS A 120 7.96 13.03 -29.41
CA LYS A 120 9.13 13.89 -29.24
C LYS A 120 10.41 13.14 -29.54
N PHE A 121 10.55 11.93 -28.99
CA PHE A 121 11.74 11.11 -29.13
C PHE A 121 12.00 10.75 -30.59
N TYR A 122 10.94 10.38 -31.31
CA TYR A 122 11.01 10.04 -32.72
C TYR A 122 11.42 11.24 -33.59
N ILE A 123 10.77 12.40 -33.41
CA ILE A 123 11.10 13.60 -34.17
C ILE A 123 12.55 14.02 -33.90
N THR A 124 12.97 14.03 -32.64
CA THR A 124 14.30 14.50 -32.25
C THR A 124 15.41 13.58 -32.75
N LEU A 125 15.23 12.25 -32.69
CA LEU A 125 16.28 11.30 -33.08
C LEU A 125 16.29 10.96 -34.56
N PHE A 126 15.13 10.80 -35.21
CA PHE A 126 15.04 10.24 -36.56
C PHE A 126 14.71 11.27 -37.66
N ILE A 127 14.21 12.46 -37.30
CA ILE A 127 13.83 13.49 -38.28
C ILE A 127 14.73 14.72 -38.19
N ASP A 128 14.72 15.39 -37.03
CA ASP A 128 15.39 16.68 -36.85
C ASP A 128 16.89 16.51 -36.52
N HIS A 129 17.29 15.36 -35.97
CA HIS A 129 18.64 15.08 -35.44
C HIS A 129 19.22 16.23 -34.57
N SER A 130 18.33 16.93 -33.85
CA SER A 130 18.64 18.23 -33.24
C SER A 130 19.23 18.14 -31.84
N ASP A 131 19.03 17.03 -31.13
CA ASP A 131 19.49 16.83 -29.76
C ASP A 131 20.70 15.89 -29.69
N LYS A 132 21.90 16.48 -29.75
CA LYS A 132 23.17 15.75 -29.66
C LYS A 132 23.34 15.03 -28.33
N LYS A 133 22.87 15.62 -27.22
CA LYS A 133 23.01 15.02 -25.89
C LYS A 133 22.18 13.73 -25.78
N LEU A 134 20.96 13.78 -26.31
CA LEU A 134 20.10 12.60 -26.41
C LEU A 134 20.71 11.51 -27.29
N ALA A 135 21.25 11.89 -28.44
CA ALA A 135 21.93 10.96 -29.33
C ALA A 135 23.14 10.30 -28.64
N ASP A 136 24.02 11.08 -28.01
CA ASP A 136 25.19 10.59 -27.28
C ASP A 136 24.80 9.63 -26.15
N HIS A 137 23.75 9.96 -25.38
CA HIS A 137 23.22 9.07 -24.34
C HIS A 137 22.73 7.74 -24.93
N VAL A 138 21.93 7.80 -25.99
CA VAL A 138 21.39 6.60 -26.65
C VAL A 138 22.50 5.75 -27.24
N PHE A 139 23.51 6.34 -27.87
CA PHE A 139 24.66 5.62 -28.44
C PHE A 139 25.53 4.98 -27.37
N LYS A 140 25.62 5.59 -26.19
CA LYS A 140 26.33 5.03 -25.04
C LYS A 140 25.59 3.82 -24.45
N VAL A 141 24.26 3.88 -24.37
CA VAL A 141 23.46 2.86 -23.69
C VAL A 141 23.09 1.70 -24.62
N VAL A 142 22.82 1.96 -25.90
CA VAL A 142 22.37 0.94 -26.86
C VAL A 142 23.43 0.72 -27.96
N PRO A 143 24.11 -0.44 -27.98
CA PRO A 143 25.06 -0.78 -29.03
C PRO A 143 24.41 -0.77 -30.43
N GLY A 144 25.07 -0.16 -31.41
CA GLY A 144 24.58 -0.13 -32.80
C GLY A 144 23.44 0.85 -33.07
N ALA A 145 22.96 1.59 -32.07
CA ALA A 145 21.90 2.60 -32.26
C ALA A 145 22.30 3.69 -33.26
N ALA A 146 23.58 4.09 -33.30
CA ALA A 146 24.09 5.07 -34.25
C ALA A 146 23.87 4.66 -35.70
N TYR A 147 24.13 3.38 -36.03
CA TYR A 147 23.88 2.84 -37.36
C TYR A 147 22.38 2.82 -37.66
N SER A 148 21.56 2.26 -36.75
CA SER A 148 20.11 2.17 -36.96
C SER A 148 19.42 3.52 -37.10
N ILE A 149 19.90 4.56 -36.43
CA ILE A 149 19.37 5.93 -36.53
C ILE A 149 19.81 6.58 -37.84
N ALA A 150 21.08 6.45 -38.22
CA ALA A 150 21.62 7.07 -39.43
C ALA A 150 21.08 6.46 -40.72
N THR A 151 20.78 5.15 -40.74
CA THR A 151 20.24 4.48 -41.95
C THR A 151 18.73 4.62 -42.09
N TYR A 152 18.05 5.26 -41.14
CA TYR A 152 16.60 5.38 -41.16
C TYR A 152 16.15 6.55 -42.04
N THR A 153 15.32 6.26 -43.03
CA THR A 153 14.93 7.23 -44.09
C THR A 153 13.43 7.51 -44.16
N ALA A 154 12.66 7.20 -43.12
CA ALA A 154 11.20 7.29 -43.20
C ALA A 154 10.65 8.70 -42.88
N GLY A 155 10.29 9.41 -43.95
CA GLY A 155 9.24 10.43 -43.99
C GLY A 155 9.61 11.83 -43.52
N SER A 156 8.92 12.84 -44.07
CA SER A 156 9.07 14.22 -43.61
C SER A 156 8.40 14.44 -42.25
N ARG A 157 8.81 15.48 -41.54
CA ARG A 157 8.15 15.92 -40.30
C ARG A 157 6.65 16.10 -40.46
N GLU A 158 6.19 16.62 -41.60
CA GLU A 158 4.76 16.83 -41.84
C GLU A 158 4.01 15.51 -41.99
N GLN A 159 4.59 14.53 -42.69
CA GLN A 159 4.00 13.20 -42.86
C GLN A 159 3.85 12.50 -41.51
N PHE A 160 4.89 12.53 -40.67
CA PHE A 160 4.83 11.96 -39.33
C PHE A 160 3.78 12.65 -38.45
N ASN A 161 3.75 13.99 -38.46
CA ASN A 161 2.76 14.75 -37.71
C ASN A 161 1.33 14.44 -38.15
N LEU A 162 1.08 14.26 -39.46
CA LEU A 162 -0.22 13.85 -40.00
C LEU A 162 -0.64 12.46 -39.49
N MET A 163 0.28 11.49 -39.49
CA MET A 163 0.03 10.12 -38.99
C MET A 163 -0.31 10.12 -37.50
N VAL A 164 0.43 10.89 -36.70
CA VAL A 164 0.30 10.94 -35.25
C VAL A 164 -0.91 11.77 -34.79
N LYS A 165 -1.38 12.72 -35.61
CA LYS A 165 -2.41 13.70 -35.22
C LYS A 165 -3.69 13.04 -34.72
N ALA A 166 -4.26 12.11 -35.48
CA ALA A 166 -5.52 11.47 -35.14
C ALA A 166 -5.42 10.72 -33.80
N GLU A 167 -4.30 10.02 -33.59
CA GLU A 167 -4.05 9.26 -32.38
C GLU A 167 -3.81 10.19 -31.18
N LYS A 168 -3.04 11.27 -31.36
CA LYS A 168 -2.84 12.29 -30.33
C LYS A 168 -4.17 12.92 -29.90
N GLU A 169 -5.04 13.26 -30.84
CA GLU A 169 -6.36 13.81 -30.56
C GLU A 169 -7.26 12.82 -29.82
N ARG A 170 -7.24 11.53 -30.22
CA ARG A 170 -7.94 10.43 -29.53
C ARG A 170 -7.50 10.32 -28.07
N LEU A 171 -6.19 10.29 -27.82
CA LEU A 171 -5.62 10.16 -26.47
C LEU A 171 -5.91 11.37 -25.59
N ILE A 172 -5.81 12.59 -26.14
CA ILE A 172 -6.15 13.82 -25.42
C ILE A 172 -7.64 13.81 -25.02
N LYS A 173 -8.53 13.43 -25.95
CA LYS A 173 -9.97 13.36 -25.67
C LYS A 173 -10.28 12.33 -24.58
N ASN A 174 -9.68 11.14 -24.65
CA ASN A 174 -9.87 10.08 -23.67
C ASN A 174 -9.37 10.49 -22.28
N THR A 175 -8.16 11.06 -22.22
CA THR A 175 -7.56 11.53 -20.96
C THR A 175 -8.38 12.64 -20.32
N ARG A 176 -8.81 13.63 -21.11
CA ARG A 176 -9.69 14.71 -20.63
C ARG A 176 -11.03 14.20 -20.14
N ALA A 177 -11.66 13.28 -20.87
CA ALA A 177 -12.94 12.69 -20.46
C ALA A 177 -12.81 11.88 -19.16
N ALA A 178 -11.72 11.12 -19.00
CA ALA A 178 -11.45 10.39 -17.77
C ALA A 178 -11.14 11.33 -16.60
N ALA A 179 -10.36 12.39 -16.85
CA ALA A 179 -10.01 13.40 -15.86
C ALA A 179 -11.25 14.17 -15.38
N ALA A 180 -12.12 14.58 -16.29
CA ALA A 180 -13.38 15.26 -15.96
C ALA A 180 -14.27 14.37 -15.08
N LYS A 181 -14.49 13.10 -15.47
CA LYS A 181 -15.28 12.16 -14.66
C LYS A 181 -14.72 11.96 -13.25
N LEU A 182 -13.40 11.87 -13.11
CA LEU A 182 -12.74 11.73 -11.81
C LEU A 182 -12.86 13.00 -10.97
N PHE A 183 -12.66 14.17 -11.60
CA PHE A 183 -12.81 15.47 -10.96
C PHE A 183 -14.24 15.68 -10.46
N ASP A 184 -15.24 15.50 -11.33
CA ASP A 184 -16.65 15.67 -11.02
C ASP A 184 -17.09 14.73 -9.89
N PHE A 185 -16.58 13.49 -9.90
CA PHE A 185 -16.84 12.53 -8.83
C PHE A 185 -16.27 13.00 -7.48
N LYS A 186 -15.03 13.48 -7.44
CA LYS A 186 -14.37 13.95 -6.22
C LYS A 186 -14.97 15.23 -5.65
N VAL A 187 -15.44 16.12 -6.52
CA VAL A 187 -16.06 17.40 -6.13
C VAL A 187 -17.55 17.24 -5.79
N SER A 188 -18.14 16.08 -6.09
CA SER A 188 -19.54 15.81 -5.80
C SER A 188 -19.88 15.93 -4.31
N LYS A 189 -21.09 16.41 -4.02
CA LYS A 189 -21.62 16.47 -2.64
C LYS A 189 -21.68 15.08 -2.00
N ASP A 190 -21.95 14.05 -2.80
CA ASP A 190 -21.99 12.67 -2.32
C ASP A 190 -20.60 12.23 -1.82
N PHE A 191 -19.52 12.63 -2.50
CA PHE A 191 -18.16 12.33 -2.03
C PHE A 191 -17.89 12.84 -0.63
N PHE A 192 -18.24 14.10 -0.36
CA PHE A 192 -18.09 14.68 0.97
C PHE A 192 -18.93 13.94 2.03
N GLN A 193 -20.17 13.61 1.70
CA GLN A 193 -21.07 12.89 2.62
C GLN A 193 -20.60 11.46 2.90
N GLN A 194 -20.18 10.71 1.89
CA GLN A 194 -19.67 9.34 2.07
C GLN A 194 -18.34 9.33 2.79
N HIS A 195 -17.46 10.30 2.52
CA HIS A 195 -16.21 10.45 3.25
C HIS A 195 -16.44 10.76 4.73
N GLY A 196 -17.35 11.69 5.06
CA GLY A 196 -17.72 11.97 6.45
C GLY A 196 -18.28 10.74 7.18
N LYS A 197 -19.10 9.93 6.49
CA LYS A 197 -19.60 8.65 7.02
C LYS A 197 -18.48 7.64 7.26
N LEU A 198 -17.48 7.58 6.38
CA LEU A 198 -16.31 6.71 6.57
C LEU A 198 -15.52 7.13 7.82
N VAL A 199 -15.22 8.42 7.96
CA VAL A 199 -14.48 8.95 9.12
C VAL A 199 -15.22 8.65 10.42
N ALA A 200 -16.52 8.95 10.48
CA ALA A 200 -17.34 8.64 11.66
C ALA A 200 -17.40 7.13 11.96
N ALA A 201 -17.43 6.28 10.92
CA ALA A 201 -17.39 4.83 11.10
C ALA A 201 -16.04 4.35 11.65
N ILE A 202 -14.94 4.94 11.19
CA ILE A 202 -13.58 4.67 11.70
C ILE A 202 -13.51 5.07 13.17
N GLU A 203 -13.84 6.31 13.52
CA GLU A 203 -13.81 6.81 14.91
C GLU A 203 -14.66 5.94 15.86
N HIS A 204 -15.88 5.58 15.44
CA HIS A 204 -16.74 4.72 16.22
C HIS A 204 -16.16 3.31 16.39
N SER A 205 -15.51 2.77 15.35
CA SER A 205 -14.86 1.45 15.42
C SER A 205 -13.63 1.48 16.33
N GLU A 206 -12.82 2.55 16.30
CA GLU A 206 -11.67 2.74 17.18
C GLU A 206 -12.09 2.85 18.65
N LYS A 207 -13.15 3.62 18.93
CA LYS A 207 -13.72 3.73 20.27
C LYS A 207 -14.17 2.38 20.80
N LYS A 208 -14.92 1.60 20.00
CA LYS A 208 -15.33 0.24 20.39
C LYS A 208 -14.15 -0.70 20.61
N LEU A 209 -13.11 -0.58 19.80
CA LEU A 209 -11.92 -1.40 19.92
C LEU A 209 -11.14 -1.07 21.20
N LYS A 210 -11.06 0.23 21.55
CA LYS A 210 -10.51 0.69 22.83
C LYS A 210 -11.31 0.13 24.02
N ASP A 211 -12.64 0.23 23.98
CA ASP A 211 -13.52 -0.32 25.03
C ASP A 211 -13.35 -1.84 25.19
N CYS A 212 -13.22 -2.58 24.08
CA CYS A 212 -12.96 -4.03 24.11
C CYS A 212 -11.58 -4.36 24.70
N ARG A 213 -10.54 -3.58 24.37
CA ARG A 213 -9.20 -3.73 24.95
C ARG A 213 -9.24 -3.46 26.46
N GLU A 214 -9.89 -2.39 26.88
CA GLU A 214 -10.04 -2.03 28.29
C GLU A 214 -10.82 -3.10 29.08
N LYS A 215 -11.93 -3.60 28.54
CA LYS A 215 -12.67 -4.74 29.13
C LYS A 215 -11.81 -5.99 29.25
N THR A 216 -10.99 -6.28 28.25
CA THR A 216 -10.09 -7.44 28.27
C THR A 216 -9.00 -7.27 29.32
N ILE A 217 -8.40 -6.09 29.42
CA ILE A 217 -7.40 -5.76 30.46
C ILE A 217 -8.03 -5.87 31.85
N ARG A 218 -9.23 -5.30 32.03
CA ARG A 218 -9.98 -5.40 33.29
C ARG A 218 -10.26 -6.85 33.68
N ARG A 219 -10.76 -7.67 32.75
CA ARG A 219 -10.98 -9.11 32.97
C ARG A 219 -9.70 -9.85 33.35
N LYS A 220 -8.57 -9.54 32.69
CA LYS A 220 -7.25 -10.11 33.05
C LYS A 220 -6.83 -9.71 34.47
N ARG A 221 -7.01 -8.43 34.85
CA ARG A 221 -6.71 -7.95 36.20
C ARG A 221 -7.60 -8.61 37.25
N GLU A 222 -8.92 -8.67 37.01
CA GLU A 222 -9.87 -9.35 37.90
C GLU A 222 -9.54 -10.83 38.06
N ALA A 223 -9.17 -11.53 36.98
CA ALA A 223 -8.74 -12.92 37.04
C ALA A 223 -7.43 -13.10 37.83
N ALA A 224 -6.46 -12.19 37.66
CA ALA A 224 -5.21 -12.21 38.43
C ALA A 224 -5.47 -11.98 39.93
N HIS A 225 -6.31 -11.00 40.28
CA HIS A 225 -6.69 -10.76 41.68
C HIS A 225 -7.42 -11.96 42.30
N ARG A 226 -8.33 -12.61 41.55
CA ARG A 226 -9.01 -13.83 42.03
C ARG A 226 -8.04 -14.97 42.28
N ARG A 227 -7.07 -15.17 41.38
CA ARG A 227 -6.02 -16.18 41.57
C ARG A 227 -5.14 -15.86 42.78
N ALA A 228 -4.71 -14.62 42.93
CA ALA A 228 -3.93 -14.18 44.09
C ALA A 228 -4.71 -14.39 45.41
N ALA A 229 -6.01 -14.07 45.42
CA ALA A 229 -6.87 -14.30 46.60
C ALA A 229 -7.05 -15.80 46.90
N MET A 230 -7.19 -16.65 45.88
CA MET A 230 -7.25 -18.10 46.08
C MET A 230 -5.95 -18.65 46.65
N VAL A 231 -4.80 -18.19 46.17
CA VAL A 231 -3.49 -18.59 46.70
C VAL A 231 -3.31 -18.11 48.14
N ALA A 232 -3.66 -16.86 48.45
CA ALA A 232 -3.60 -16.34 49.81
C ALA A 232 -4.52 -17.13 50.78
N ALA A 233 -5.74 -17.45 50.36
CA ALA A 233 -6.66 -18.26 51.17
C ALA A 233 -6.17 -19.70 51.37
N ALA A 234 -5.47 -20.28 50.38
CA ALA A 234 -4.82 -21.58 50.53
C ALA A 234 -3.64 -21.53 51.50
N GLN A 235 -2.82 -20.47 51.45
CA GLN A 235 -1.73 -20.24 52.39
C GLN A 235 -2.26 -20.10 53.83
N GLU A 236 -3.28 -19.29 54.05
CA GLU A 236 -3.89 -19.10 55.38
C GLU A 236 -4.47 -20.41 55.94
N ARG A 237 -5.11 -21.23 55.09
CA ARG A 237 -5.58 -22.58 55.49
C ARG A 237 -4.43 -23.49 55.87
N ASN A 238 -3.33 -23.46 55.11
CA ASN A 238 -2.15 -24.28 55.40
C ASN A 238 -1.46 -23.82 56.69
N GLU A 239 -1.30 -22.52 56.92
CA GLU A 239 -0.75 -21.96 58.17
C GLU A 239 -1.61 -22.35 59.37
N ALA A 240 -2.94 -22.24 59.27
CA ALA A 240 -3.87 -22.67 60.31
C ALA A 240 -3.79 -24.18 60.61
N ALA A 241 -3.58 -25.02 59.58
CA ALA A 241 -3.39 -26.45 59.75
C ALA A 241 -2.02 -26.78 60.38
N LEU A 242 -0.96 -26.06 60.01
CA LEU A 242 0.40 -26.24 60.51
C LEU A 242 0.49 -25.90 62.00
N HIS A 243 -0.20 -24.85 62.46
CA HIS A 243 -0.33 -24.55 63.89
C HIS A 243 -1.08 -25.63 64.67
N ARG A 244 -2.09 -26.29 64.09
CA ARG A 244 -2.77 -27.43 64.72
C ARG A 244 -1.87 -28.66 64.81
N GLN A 245 -1.04 -28.93 63.81
CA GLN A 245 -0.08 -30.04 63.84
C GLN A 245 1.04 -29.79 64.85
N MET A 246 1.56 -28.57 64.96
CA MET A 246 2.58 -28.22 65.95
C MET A 246 2.07 -28.29 67.40
N GLY A 247 0.79 -27.97 67.64
CA GLY A 247 0.15 -28.15 68.96
C GLY A 247 -0.05 -29.61 69.39
N MET A 248 0.08 -30.56 68.45
CA MET A 248 -0.01 -32.00 68.69
C MET A 248 1.36 -32.71 68.68
N SER A 249 2.45 -31.94 68.47
CA SER A 249 3.84 -32.44 68.35
C SER A 249 4.38 -33.12 69.63
N GLY A 250 3.62 -33.14 70.72
CA GLY A 250 3.96 -33.86 71.96
C GLY A 250 3.12 -35.10 72.27
N LEU A 251 2.12 -35.46 71.44
CA LEU A 251 1.10 -36.46 71.81
C LEU A 251 0.94 -37.64 70.86
N THR A 252 1.71 -37.73 69.77
CA THR A 252 1.65 -38.87 68.85
C THR A 252 2.98 -39.61 68.80
N ALA A 253 2.94 -40.91 69.13
CA ALA A 253 4.07 -41.81 68.98
C ALA A 253 4.55 -41.80 67.52
N HIS A 254 5.86 -41.59 67.32
CA HIS A 254 6.49 -41.61 66.01
C HIS A 254 6.30 -42.99 65.35
N VAL A 255 5.55 -43.02 64.25
CA VAL A 255 5.48 -44.18 63.35
C VAL A 255 6.31 -43.85 62.11
N PRO A 256 7.31 -44.68 61.73
CA PRO A 256 8.24 -44.38 60.64
C PRO A 256 7.62 -44.18 59.25
N HIS A 257 6.36 -44.56 59.04
CA HIS A 257 5.73 -44.56 57.71
C HIS A 257 5.09 -43.23 57.30
N VAL A 258 5.08 -42.22 58.17
CA VAL A 258 4.49 -40.90 57.85
C VAL A 258 5.48 -40.01 57.09
N GLU A 259 6.79 -40.21 57.27
CA GLU A 259 7.82 -39.42 56.57
C GLU A 259 7.81 -39.72 55.06
N ASP A 260 7.66 -40.99 54.67
CA ASP A 260 7.60 -41.39 53.26
C ASP A 260 6.36 -40.79 52.55
N SER A 261 5.19 -40.77 53.22
CA SER A 261 3.96 -40.24 52.64
C SER A 261 3.93 -38.71 52.50
N VAL A 262 4.65 -37.97 53.36
CA VAL A 262 4.73 -36.52 53.27
C VAL A 262 5.74 -36.09 52.20
N VAL A 263 6.81 -36.87 52.00
CA VAL A 263 7.74 -36.70 50.88
C VAL A 263 7.03 -36.95 49.54
N ASP A 264 6.24 -38.02 49.43
CA ASP A 264 5.47 -38.32 48.22
C ASP A 264 4.43 -37.22 47.89
N TRP A 265 3.72 -36.72 48.90
CA TRP A 265 2.72 -35.66 48.71
C TRP A 265 3.36 -34.30 48.34
N THR A 266 4.51 -33.97 48.93
CA THR A 266 5.24 -32.75 48.58
C THR A 266 5.85 -32.85 47.17
N GLU A 267 6.34 -34.00 46.74
CA GLU A 267 6.80 -34.21 45.36
C GLU A 267 5.66 -34.15 44.33
N GLU A 268 4.48 -34.71 44.63
CA GLU A 268 3.30 -34.64 43.77
C GLU A 268 2.78 -33.21 43.60
N ILE A 269 2.62 -32.46 44.71
CA ILE A 269 2.17 -31.06 44.69
C ILE A 269 3.20 -30.16 43.98
N THR A 270 4.49 -30.43 44.14
CA THR A 270 5.56 -29.66 43.49
C THR A 270 5.55 -29.90 41.97
N LYS A 271 5.32 -31.14 41.52
CA LYS A 271 5.09 -31.44 40.09
C LYS A 271 3.83 -30.76 39.55
N GLU A 272 2.72 -30.76 40.27
CA GLU A 272 1.47 -30.12 39.81
C GLU A 272 1.56 -28.58 39.76
N CYS A 273 2.21 -27.96 40.73
CA CYS A 273 2.23 -26.49 40.86
C CYS A 273 3.39 -25.82 40.11
N PHE A 274 4.51 -26.53 39.89
CA PHE A 274 5.72 -25.97 39.26
C PHE A 274 6.12 -26.64 37.94
N SER A 275 5.34 -27.57 37.39
CA SER A 275 5.54 -28.01 36.00
C SER A 275 5.19 -26.87 35.03
N SER A 276 6.16 -26.01 34.76
CA SER A 276 6.16 -25.18 33.57
C SER A 276 6.11 -26.11 32.35
N LYS A 277 5.04 -26.03 31.56
CA LYS A 277 5.10 -26.43 30.15
C LYS A 277 6.04 -25.47 29.43
N GLU A 278 7.34 -25.60 29.66
CA GLU A 278 8.34 -25.13 28.72
C GLU A 278 8.31 -26.08 27.53
N LYS A 279 7.69 -25.61 26.44
CA LYS A 279 7.93 -26.19 25.12
C LYS A 279 9.43 -26.07 24.83
N PRO A 280 10.15 -27.15 24.50
CA PRO A 280 11.43 -26.98 23.84
C PRO A 280 11.18 -26.35 22.47
N VAL A 281 11.69 -25.14 22.29
CA VAL A 281 12.04 -24.61 20.97
C VAL A 281 13.14 -25.54 20.45
N SER A 282 12.80 -26.39 19.48
CA SER A 282 13.80 -27.07 18.65
C SER A 282 13.73 -26.48 17.26
N ALA A 283 14.92 -26.08 16.82
CA ALA A 283 15.31 -25.83 15.44
C ALA A 283 15.23 -27.10 14.60
#